data_AF-A0A378B1C9-F1
#
_entry.id   AF-A0A378B1C9-F1
#
_cell.length_a   1.000
_cell.length_b   1.000
_cell.length_c   1.000
_cell.angle_alpha   90.00
_cell.angle_beta   90.00
_cell.angle_gamma   90.00
#
_symmetry.space_group_name_H-M   'P 1'
#
loop_
_entity.id
_entity.type
_entity.pdbx_description
1 polymer ?
#
loop_
_entity_poly.entity_id
_entity_poly.type
_entity_poly.pdbx_seq_one_letter_code
_entity_poly.pdbx_strand_id
1 'polypeptide(L)' 'MSTSALLLIALASVVLLLLLVIKAKAHPFVALLIVSLLVAFATGIPADKIITTIEKGMGGLLGHIASIIILGSMLGGAD' A
#
# COMPACT_ATOMS: atom_id res chain seq x y z
N MET A 1 9.13 5.17 19.17
CA MET A 1 7.68 5.01 19.46
C MET A 1 7.46 3.64 20.08
N SER A 2 6.52 3.50 21.01
CA SER A 2 6.14 2.22 21.59
C SER A 2 5.54 1.30 20.52
N THR A 3 5.83 -0.01 20.57
CA THR A 3 5.35 -1.01 19.60
C THR A 3 3.81 -0.99 19.47
N SER A 4 3.12 -0.78 20.59
CA SER A 4 1.66 -0.62 20.63
C SER A 4 1.17 0.54 19.77
N ALA A 5 1.87 1.67 19.77
CA ALA A 5 1.52 2.82 18.93
C ALA A 5 1.69 2.52 17.44
N LEU A 6 2.77 1.84 17.04
CA LEU A 6 3.00 1.44 15.64
C LEU A 6 1.92 0.47 15.15
N LEU A 7 1.53 -0.51 15.98
CA LEU A 7 0.46 -1.45 15.65
C LEU A 7 -0.89 -0.75 15.49
N LEU A 8 -1.22 0.21 16.36
CA LEU A 8 -2.44 1.00 16.24
C LEU A 8 -2.46 1.84 14.96
N ILE A 9 -1.33 2.48 14.62
CA ILE A 9 -1.19 3.26 13.38
C ILE A 9 -1.34 2.34 12.15
N ALA A 10 -0.73 1.16 12.18
CA ALA A 10 -0.84 0.18 11.09
C ALA A 10 -2.28 -0.33 10.92
N LEU A 11 -2.96 -0.65 12.03
CA LEU A 11 -4.36 -1.09 11.97
C LEU A 11 -5.25 0.03 11.42
N ALA A 12 -5.08 1.26 11.92
CA ALA A 12 -5.84 2.42 11.48
C ALA A 12 -5.60 2.74 9.99
N SER A 13 -4.37 2.59 9.49
CA SER A 13 -4.06 2.86 8.09
C SER A 13 -4.69 1.84 7.14
N VAL A 14 -4.72 0.56 7.50
CA VAL A 14 -5.42 -0.48 6.73
C VAL A 14 -6.91 -0.18 6.67
N VAL A 15 -7.54 0.17 7.81
CA VAL A 15 -8.96 0.54 7.85
C VAL A 15 -9.22 1.77 6.98
N LEU A 16 -8.36 2.79 7.06
CA LEU A 16 -8.47 4.01 6.26
C LEU A 16 -8.35 3.72 4.75
N LEU A 17 -7.40 2.87 4.36
CA LEU A 17 -7.20 2.43 2.97
C LEU A 17 -8.46 1.73 2.45
N LEU A 18 -8.97 0.74 3.19
CA LEU A 18 -10.17 0.02 2.83
C LEU A 18 -11.37 0.98 2.70
N LEU A 19 -11.52 1.94 3.61
CA LEU A 19 -12.56 2.96 3.51
C LEU A 19 -12.43 3.81 2.25
N LEU A 20 -11.22 4.23 1.90
CA LEU A 20 -10.98 5.04 0.71
C LEU A 20 -11.30 4.28 -0.59
N VAL A 21 -10.91 3.01 -0.66
CA VAL A 21 -11.16 2.17 -1.83
C VAL A 21 -12.64 1.79 -1.94
N ILE A 22 -13.25 1.34 -0.86
CA ILE A 22 -14.63 0.83 -0.86
C ILE A 22 -15.64 1.97 -0.93
N LYS A 23 -15.49 2.99 -0.09
CA LYS A 23 -16.50 4.04 0.09
C LYS A 23 -16.28 5.23 -0.83
N ALA A 24 -15.02 5.67 -1.00
CA ALA A 24 -14.70 6.80 -1.89
C ALA A 24 -14.46 6.37 -3.34
N LYS A 25 -14.53 5.06 -3.66
CA LYS A 25 -14.28 4.49 -4.99
C LYS A 25 -12.94 4.96 -5.60
N ALA A 26 -11.97 5.26 -4.75
CA ALA A 26 -10.65 5.70 -5.20
C ALA A 26 -9.91 4.53 -5.87
N HIS A 27 -9.13 4.82 -6.91
CA HIS A 27 -8.29 3.81 -7.54
C HIS A 27 -7.29 3.26 -6.49
N PRO A 28 -7.12 1.92 -6.36
CA PRO A 28 -6.36 1.32 -5.26
C PRO A 28 -4.95 1.87 -5.09
N PHE A 29 -4.26 2.18 -6.20
CA PHE A 29 -2.93 2.80 -6.17
C PHE A 29 -2.94 4.21 -5.58
N VAL A 30 -3.93 5.03 -5.97
CA VAL A 30 -4.05 6.40 -5.47
C VAL A 30 -4.37 6.37 -3.97
N ALA A 31 -5.25 5.46 -3.55
CA ALA A 31 -5.54 5.24 -2.14
C ALA A 31 -4.31 4.78 -1.36
N LEU A 32 -3.53 3.84 -1.90
CA LEU A 32 -2.26 3.40 -1.33
C LEU A 32 -1.28 4.56 -1.17
N LEU A 33 -1.13 5.43 -2.17
CA LEU A 33 -0.21 6.56 -2.12
C LEU A 33 -0.62 7.55 -1.02
N ILE A 34 -1.90 7.93 -0.96
CA ILE A 34 -2.42 8.85 0.06
C ILE A 34 -2.23 8.28 1.47
N VAL A 35 -2.61 7.02 1.69
CA VAL A 35 -2.49 6.38 3.01
C VAL A 35 -1.03 6.20 3.41
N SER A 36 -0.18 5.77 2.48
CA SER A 36 1.26 5.59 2.74
C SER A 36 1.93 6.92 3.10
N LEU A 37 1.54 8.01 2.44
CA LEU A 37 1.99 9.36 2.78
C LEU A 37 1.53 9.77 4.19
N LEU A 38 0.24 9.58 4.52
CA LEU A 38 -0.30 9.87 5.84
C LEU A 38 0.42 9.08 6.95
N VAL A 39 0.68 7.79 6.72
CA VAL A 39 1.43 6.94 7.66
C VAL A 39 2.86 7.41 7.79
N ALA A 40 3.54 7.79 6.70
CA ALA A 40 4.91 8.29 6.75
C ALA A 40 5.03 9.56 7.60
N PHE A 41 4.07 10.47 7.47
CA PHE A 41 3.97 11.65 8.33
C PHE A 41 3.67 11.28 9.79
N ALA A 42 2.72 10.37 10.03
CA ALA A 42 2.35 9.95 11.38
C ALA A 42 3.47 9.19 12.12
N THR A 43 4.34 8.49 11.38
CA THR A 43 5.46 7.73 11.93
C THR A 43 6.75 8.54 12.06
N GLY A 44 6.81 9.75 11.50
CA GLY A 44 7.94 10.67 11.66
C GLY A 44 9.22 10.20 10.95
N ILE A 45 9.07 9.46 9.85
CA ILE A 45 10.22 8.99 9.06
C ILE A 45 10.92 10.21 8.43
N PRO A 46 12.27 10.27 8.40
CA PRO A 46 13.00 11.36 7.75
C PRO A 46 12.57 11.51 6.29
N ALA A 47 12.44 12.76 5.83
CA ALA A 47 11.89 13.11 4.52
C ALA A 47 12.58 12.38 3.35
N ASP A 48 13.91 12.26 3.41
CA ASP A 48 14.73 11.53 2.43
C ASP A 48 14.36 10.05 2.29
N LYS A 49 13.74 9.45 3.31
CA LYS A 49 13.33 8.04 3.32
C LYS A 49 11.85 7.82 3.05
N ILE A 50 11.03 8.88 2.98
CA ILE A 50 9.59 8.74 2.75
C ILE A 50 9.33 8.13 1.38
N ILE A 51 9.91 8.73 0.32
CA ILE A 51 9.69 8.26 -1.06
C ILE A 51 10.18 6.82 -1.23
N THR A 52 11.40 6.51 -0.79
CA THR A 52 11.95 5.15 -0.88
C THR A 52 11.14 4.12 -0.09
N THR A 53 10.54 4.51 1.05
CA THR A 53 9.66 3.62 1.82
C THR A 53 8.34 3.37 1.09
N ILE A 54 7.73 4.40 0.51
CA ILE A 54 6.50 4.29 -0.29
C ILE A 54 6.75 3.42 -1.52
N GLU A 55 7.82 3.67 -2.26
CA GLU A 55 8.20 2.91 -3.46
C GLU A 55 8.47 1.44 -3.13
N LYS A 56 9.15 1.15 -2.02
CA LYS A 56 9.42 -0.22 -1.60
C LYS A 56 8.14 -0.97 -1.23
N GLY A 57 7.24 -0.32 -0.49
CA GLY A 57 5.96 -0.91 -0.11
C GLY A 57 5.06 -1.14 -1.33
N MET A 58 4.86 -0.10 -2.14
CA MET A 58 4.04 -0.17 -3.34
C MET A 58 4.64 -1.13 -4.38
N GLY A 59 5.93 -1.00 -4.69
CA GLY A 59 6.65 -1.89 -5.61
C GLY A 59 6.61 -3.36 -5.21
N GLY A 60 6.63 -3.67 -3.90
CA GLY A 60 6.43 -5.03 -3.40
C GLY A 60 5.03 -5.58 -3.70
N LEU A 61 3.98 -4.78 -3.47
CA LEU A 61 2.60 -5.16 -3.80
C LEU A 61 2.42 -5.35 -5.31
N LEU A 62 2.97 -4.44 -6.10
CA LEU A 62 2.88 -4.48 -7.56
C LEU A 62 3.67 -5.61 -8.17
N GLY A 63 4.87 -5.91 -7.66
CA GLY A 63 5.65 -7.06 -8.12
C GLY A 63 4.93 -8.38 -7.85
N HIS A 64 4.27 -8.50 -6.69
CA HIS A 64 3.51 -9.70 -6.33
C HIS A 64 2.28 -9.87 -7.23
N ILE A 65 1.48 -8.81 -7.38
CA ILE A 65 0.30 -8.81 -8.24
C ILE A 65 0.71 -9.00 -9.71
N ALA A 66 1.77 -8.35 -10.19
CA ALA A 66 2.26 -8.49 -11.56
C ALA A 66 2.69 -9.92 -11.85
N SER A 67 3.41 -10.58 -10.93
CA SER A 67 3.79 -11.99 -11.08
C SER A 67 2.56 -12.89 -11.22
N ILE A 68 1.53 -12.68 -10.40
CA ILE A 68 0.28 -13.45 -10.46
C ILE A 68 -0.47 -13.18 -11.77
N ILE A 69 -0.56 -11.92 -12.22
CA ILE A 69 -1.24 -11.55 -13.47
C ILE A 69 -0.51 -12.13 -14.69
N ILE A 70 0.83 -12.06 -14.73
CA ILE A 70 1.63 -12.59 -15.84
C ILE A 70 1.46 -14.10 -15.93
N LEU A 71 1.64 -14.82 -14.83
CA LEU A 71 1.46 -16.27 -14.80
C LEU A 71 0.01 -16.67 -15.13
N GLY A 72 -0.97 -15.94 -14.60
CA GLY A 72 -2.39 -16.15 -14.90
C GLY A 72 -2.73 -15.88 -16.37
N SER A 73 -2.12 -14.88 -16.99
CA SER A 73 -2.27 -14.59 -18.43
C SER A 73 -1.66 -15.68 -19.31
N MET A 74 -0.56 -16.31 -18.90
CA MET A 74 0.06 -17.42 -19.63
C MET A 74 -0.73 -18.73 -19.48
N LEU A 75 -1.29 -19.00 -18.30
CA LEU A 75 -2.11 -20.18 -18.02
C LEU A 75 -3.54 -20.05 -18.56
N GLY A 76 -4.07 -18.83 -18.66
CA GLY A 76 -5.40 -18.54 -19.20
C GLY A 76 -5.46 -18.44 -20.73
N GLY A 77 -4.34 -18.62 -21.43
CA GLY A 77 -4.25 -18.58 -22.89
C GLY A 77 -4.44 -19.93 -23.59
N ALA A 78 -5.16 -20.88 -22.99
CA ALA A 78 -5.54 -22.14 -23.61
C ALA A 78 -6.97 -22.10 -24.16
N ASP A 79 -7.23 -21.08 -24.99
CA ASP A 79 -8.30 -21.04 -26.00
C ASP A 79 -7.65 -20.60 -27.32
#